data_AF-A0A4Y7IW18-F1
#
_entry.id   AF-A0A4Y7IW18-F1
#
_cell.length_a   1.000
_cell.length_b   1.000
_cell.length_c   1.000
_cell.angle_alpha   90.00
_cell.angle_beta   90.00
_cell.angle_gamma   90.00
#
_symmetry.space_group_name_H-M   'P 1'
#
loop_
_entity.id
_entity.type
_entity.pdbx_description
1 polymer ?
#
loop_
_entity_poly.entity_id
_entity_poly.type
_entity_poly.pdbx_seq_one_letter_code
_entity_poly.pdbx_strand_id
1 'polypeptide(L)'
;MKGKISKEVQVPVPASDLWAVYGTLELIRLIKKLLPEILRDFEVVVGDGGVGTVLKLTFPPESPVTNYSEKFTKVDNEKRIKVTEVVEGGYLEVGFSLYRVTYEITEKSEHSSVIITIEYELDDAFADNASLVSIKPLEVIAKTIGKYLKEKKG
;
A
#
# COMPACT_ATOMS: atom_id res chain seq x y z
N MET A 1 16.01 -5.38 14.93
CA MET A 1 15.66 -3.94 14.97
C MET A 1 14.20 -3.68 14.58
N LYS A 2 13.62 -2.56 15.05
CA LYS A 2 12.27 -2.10 14.65
C LYS A 2 12.38 -0.75 13.95
N GLY A 3 11.59 -0.54 12.91
CA GLY A 3 11.58 0.72 12.18
C GLY A 3 10.18 1.16 11.77
N LYS A 4 10.05 2.48 11.55
CA LYS A 4 8.82 3.12 11.13
C LYS A 4 9.14 4.31 10.23
N ILE A 5 8.50 4.36 9.07
CA ILE A 5 8.53 5.54 8.18
C ILE A 5 7.11 5.93 7.81
N SER A 6 6.87 7.24 7.70
CA SER A 6 5.54 7.77 7.39
C SER A 6 5.63 8.94 6.40
N LYS A 7 4.59 9.10 5.59
CA LYS A 7 4.45 10.17 4.60
C LYS A 7 2.98 10.56 4.47
N GLU A 8 2.70 11.85 4.61
CA GLU A 8 1.41 12.43 4.22
C GLU A 8 1.49 12.90 2.76
N VAL A 9 0.50 12.51 1.96
CA VAL A 9 0.35 12.94 0.56
C VAL A 9 -1.00 13.61 0.40
N GLN A 10 -0.98 14.93 0.18
CA GLN A 10 -2.17 15.71 -0.11
C GLN A 10 -2.63 15.47 -1.55
N VAL A 11 -3.93 15.30 -1.75
CA VAL A 11 -4.56 15.10 -3.05
C VAL A 11 -5.86 15.91 -3.17
N PRO A 12 -6.13 16.53 -4.33
CA PRO A 12 -7.23 17.48 -4.52
C PRO A 12 -8.56 16.78 -4.85
N VAL A 13 -8.95 15.79 -4.04
CA VAL A 13 -10.21 15.04 -4.20
C VAL A 13 -10.86 14.81 -2.82
N PRO A 14 -12.18 14.59 -2.75
CA PRO A 14 -12.85 14.21 -1.50
C PRO A 14 -12.31 12.91 -0.89
N ALA A 15 -12.31 12.85 0.45
CA ALA A 15 -11.85 11.68 1.20
C ALA A 15 -12.69 10.41 0.90
N SER A 16 -13.99 10.58 0.64
CA SER A 16 -14.89 9.48 0.25
C SER A 16 -14.48 8.82 -1.07
N ASP A 17 -14.05 9.62 -2.05
CA ASP A 17 -13.63 9.11 -3.36
C ASP A 17 -12.31 8.34 -3.27
N LEU A 18 -11.36 8.85 -2.49
CA LEU A 18 -10.15 8.09 -2.19
C LEU A 18 -10.48 6.80 -1.47
N TRP A 19 -11.36 6.83 -0.46
CA TRP A 19 -11.68 5.64 0.32
C TRP A 19 -12.37 4.57 -0.51
N ALA A 20 -13.22 4.94 -1.47
CA ALA A 20 -13.81 4.00 -2.42
C ALA A 20 -12.75 3.21 -3.21
N VAL A 21 -11.56 3.81 -3.42
CA VAL A 21 -10.40 3.14 -4.04
C VAL A 21 -9.56 2.40 -3.00
N TYR A 22 -9.04 3.12 -2.01
CA TYR A 22 -8.07 2.60 -1.03
C TYR A 22 -8.64 1.52 -0.12
N GLY A 23 -9.93 1.60 0.23
CA GLY A 23 -10.63 0.64 1.07
C GLY A 23 -11.03 -0.65 0.36
N THR A 24 -10.76 -0.78 -0.95
CA THR A 24 -11.23 -1.92 -1.76
C THR A 24 -10.11 -2.49 -2.64
N LEU A 25 -10.43 -3.53 -3.42
CA LEU A 25 -9.56 -4.07 -4.46
C LEU A 25 -9.37 -3.12 -5.65
N GLU A 26 -10.10 -2.01 -5.72
CA GLU A 26 -9.93 -1.06 -6.80
C GLU A 26 -8.53 -0.42 -6.77
N LEU A 27 -7.94 -0.24 -5.58
CA LEU A 27 -6.56 0.25 -5.47
C LEU A 27 -5.59 -0.60 -6.28
N ILE A 28 -5.58 -1.92 -6.07
CA ILE A 28 -4.60 -2.80 -6.73
C ILE A 28 -4.85 -2.90 -8.24
N ARG A 29 -6.12 -2.85 -8.67
CA ARG A 29 -6.50 -2.76 -10.09
C ARG A 29 -5.97 -1.50 -10.75
N LEU A 30 -6.12 -0.35 -10.08
CA LEU A 30 -5.63 0.92 -10.60
C LEU A 30 -4.10 1.00 -10.60
N ILE A 31 -3.41 0.45 -9.58
CA ILE A 31 -1.95 0.39 -9.58
C ILE A 31 -1.46 -0.44 -10.78
N LYS A 32 -2.00 -1.64 -11.00
CA LYS A 32 -1.64 -2.48 -12.16
C LYS A 32 -1.87 -1.75 -13.49
N LYS A 33 -2.98 -1.02 -13.60
CA LYS A 33 -3.36 -0.31 -14.83
C LYS A 33 -2.52 0.94 -15.10
N LEU A 34 -2.29 1.75 -14.07
CA LEU A 34 -1.72 3.09 -14.19
C LEU A 34 -0.21 3.13 -13.93
N LEU A 35 0.32 2.15 -13.20
CA LEU A 35 1.70 2.10 -12.72
C LEU A 35 2.30 0.68 -12.91
N PRO A 36 2.37 0.16 -14.15
CA PRO A 36 2.95 -1.16 -14.42
C PRO A 36 4.43 -1.27 -14.02
N GLU A 37 5.13 -0.13 -13.88
CA GLU A 37 6.48 -0.02 -13.35
C GLU A 37 6.58 -0.21 -11.82
N ILE A 38 5.44 -0.20 -11.11
CA ILE A 38 5.37 -0.53 -9.68
C ILE A 38 4.76 -1.91 -9.47
N LEU A 39 3.71 -2.27 -10.20
CA LEU A 39 3.05 -3.57 -10.04
C LEU A 39 2.79 -4.20 -11.40
N ARG A 40 3.41 -5.36 -11.64
CA ARG A 40 3.22 -6.10 -12.89
C ARG A 40 1.90 -6.85 -12.89
N ASP A 41 1.61 -7.57 -11.80
CA ASP A 41 0.40 -8.36 -11.69
C ASP A 41 -0.05 -8.56 -10.24
N PHE A 42 -1.30 -8.96 -10.06
CA PHE A 42 -1.81 -9.42 -8.78
C PHE A 42 -2.85 -10.53 -8.96
N GLU A 43 -2.94 -11.39 -7.96
CA GLU A 43 -3.97 -12.42 -7.84
C GLU A 43 -4.70 -12.25 -6.51
N VAL A 44 -6.02 -12.43 -6.52
CA VAL A 44 -6.82 -12.53 -5.28
C VAL A 44 -6.81 -13.99 -4.87
N VAL A 45 -6.05 -14.34 -3.84
CA VAL A 45 -5.95 -15.72 -3.34
C VAL A 45 -7.23 -16.09 -2.59
N VAL A 46 -7.73 -15.18 -1.75
CA VAL A 46 -9.00 -15.33 -1.04
C VAL A 46 -9.54 -13.96 -0.64
N GLY A 47 -10.86 -13.83 -0.53
CA GLY A 47 -11.54 -12.63 -0.06
C GLY A 47 -12.06 -11.72 -1.18
N ASP A 48 -12.72 -10.64 -0.77
CA ASP A 48 -13.47 -9.72 -1.62
C ASP A 48 -12.95 -8.27 -1.57
N GLY A 49 -11.90 -8.03 -0.77
CA GLY A 49 -11.37 -6.70 -0.46
C GLY A 49 -11.59 -6.26 0.99
N GLY A 50 -12.36 -7.01 1.78
CA GLY A 50 -12.51 -6.80 3.23
C GLY A 50 -11.36 -7.39 4.07
N VAL A 51 -11.52 -7.33 5.39
CA VAL A 51 -10.58 -7.95 6.35
C VAL A 51 -10.45 -9.45 6.07
N GLY A 52 -9.21 -9.94 6.05
CA GLY A 52 -8.91 -11.34 5.76
C GLY A 52 -8.62 -11.63 4.29
N THR A 53 -8.87 -10.68 3.39
CA THR A 53 -8.46 -10.79 1.98
C THR A 53 -6.96 -10.98 1.88
N VAL A 54 -6.53 -11.92 1.02
CA VAL A 54 -5.11 -12.17 0.72
C VAL A 54 -4.88 -11.98 -0.77
N LEU A 55 -3.88 -11.15 -1.08
CA LEU A 55 -3.42 -10.91 -2.43
C LEU A 55 -2.02 -11.47 -2.61
N LYS A 56 -1.74 -12.03 -3.79
CA LYS A 56 -0.37 -12.31 -4.24
C LYS A 56 0.02 -11.23 -5.25
N LEU A 57 1.07 -10.47 -4.95
CA LEU A 57 1.54 -9.35 -5.76
C LEU A 57 2.82 -9.73 -6.49
N THR A 58 2.92 -9.39 -7.78
CA THR A 58 4.11 -9.62 -8.61
C THR A 58 4.69 -8.29 -9.09
N PHE A 59 5.97 -8.08 -8.84
CA PHE A 59 6.66 -6.82 -9.09
C PHE A 59 7.59 -6.89 -10.31
N PRO A 60 7.91 -5.75 -10.95
CA PRO A 60 8.94 -5.65 -11.99
C PRO A 60 10.33 -6.10 -11.51
N PRO A 61 11.23 -6.55 -12.42
CA PRO A 61 12.52 -7.12 -12.02
C PRO A 61 13.43 -6.16 -11.24
N GLU A 62 13.23 -4.85 -11.40
CA GLU A 62 13.98 -3.78 -10.73
C GLU A 62 13.53 -3.57 -9.27
N SER A 63 12.46 -4.24 -8.84
CA SER A 63 11.94 -4.12 -7.48
C SER A 63 12.81 -4.90 -6.49
N PRO A 64 12.91 -4.44 -5.23
CA PRO A 64 13.68 -5.13 -4.18
C PRO A 64 13.27 -6.59 -3.94
N VAL A 65 12.03 -6.92 -4.27
CA VAL A 65 11.42 -8.24 -4.10
C VAL A 65 10.66 -8.61 -5.36
N THR A 66 10.68 -9.88 -5.74
CA THR A 66 10.02 -10.36 -6.98
C THR A 66 8.51 -10.47 -6.81
N ASN A 67 8.06 -11.01 -5.68
CA ASN A 67 6.65 -11.19 -5.34
C ASN A 67 6.49 -11.32 -3.82
N TYR A 68 5.29 -11.07 -3.32
CA TYR A 68 4.89 -11.46 -1.97
C TYR A 68 3.38 -11.59 -1.86
N SER A 69 2.91 -12.32 -0.85
CA SER A 69 1.51 -12.32 -0.45
C SER A 69 1.29 -11.32 0.68
N GLU A 70 0.27 -10.47 0.57
CA GLU A 70 -0.19 -9.61 1.67
C GLU A 70 -1.61 -9.92 2.09
N LYS A 71 -1.89 -9.74 3.38
CA LYS A 71 -3.22 -9.89 3.98
C LYS A 71 -3.74 -8.55 4.45
N PHE A 72 -5.03 -8.30 4.22
CA PHE A 72 -5.71 -7.14 4.78
C PHE A 72 -6.07 -7.46 6.23
N THR A 73 -5.32 -6.92 7.19
CA THR A 73 -5.52 -7.18 8.62
C THR A 73 -6.53 -6.23 9.24
N LYS A 74 -6.79 -5.08 8.60
CA LYS A 74 -7.83 -4.14 9.00
C LYS A 74 -8.38 -3.38 7.80
N VAL A 75 -9.71 -3.19 7.76
CA VAL A 75 -10.42 -2.28 6.85
C VAL A 75 -11.51 -1.61 7.69
N ASP A 76 -11.32 -0.34 8.01
CA ASP A 76 -12.18 0.44 8.89
C ASP A 76 -12.84 1.55 8.06
N ASN A 77 -14.09 1.32 7.66
CA ASN A 77 -14.82 2.22 6.77
C ASN A 77 -15.22 3.54 7.45
N GLU A 78 -15.40 3.53 8.77
CA GLU A 78 -15.75 4.73 9.54
C GLU A 78 -14.54 5.66 9.64
N LYS A 79 -13.37 5.11 9.96
CA LYS A 79 -12.13 5.88 10.12
C LYS A 79 -11.32 6.01 8.83
N ARG A 80 -11.71 5.31 7.76
CA ARG A 80 -10.99 5.24 6.48
C ARG A 80 -9.54 4.77 6.65
N ILE A 81 -9.38 3.68 7.41
CA ILE A 81 -8.07 3.07 7.70
C ILE A 81 -8.01 1.66 7.11
N LYS A 82 -7.00 1.39 6.27
CA LYS A 82 -6.66 0.04 5.81
C LYS A 82 -5.26 -0.34 6.27
N VAL A 83 -5.10 -1.55 6.79
CA VAL A 83 -3.80 -2.12 7.16
C VAL A 83 -3.58 -3.40 6.37
N THR A 84 -2.42 -3.50 5.72
CA THR A 84 -1.95 -4.72 5.06
C THR A 84 -0.65 -5.20 5.70
N GLU A 85 -0.45 -6.51 5.73
CA GLU A 85 0.76 -7.15 6.24
C GLU A 85 1.25 -8.20 5.25
N VAL A 86 2.55 -8.22 5.00
CA VAL A 86 3.18 -9.29 4.24
C VAL A 86 3.11 -10.58 5.06
N VAL A 87 2.58 -11.64 4.45
CA VAL A 87 2.37 -12.95 5.10
C VAL A 87 3.16 -14.07 4.46
N GLU A 88 3.70 -13.88 3.25
CA GLU A 88 4.51 -14.88 2.54
C GLU A 88 5.44 -14.20 1.53
N GLY A 89 6.67 -14.71 1.41
CA GLY A 89 7.62 -14.29 0.38
C GLY A 89 8.23 -12.89 0.58
N GLY A 90 9.03 -12.47 -0.39
CA GLY A 90 9.51 -11.09 -0.54
C GLY A 90 10.26 -10.58 0.69
N TYR A 91 9.66 -9.63 1.42
CA TYR A 91 10.31 -9.05 2.60
C TYR A 91 10.58 -10.10 3.69
N LEU A 92 9.72 -11.11 3.86
CA LEU A 92 9.95 -12.15 4.87
C LEU A 92 11.16 -13.04 4.56
N GLU A 93 11.46 -13.23 3.26
CA GLU A 93 12.60 -14.05 2.81
C GLU A 93 13.95 -13.34 2.97
N VAL A 94 13.93 -12.03 3.23
CA VAL A 94 15.13 -11.20 3.43
C VAL A 94 15.24 -10.69 4.87
N GLY A 95 14.68 -11.43 5.83
CA GLY A 95 14.93 -11.24 7.27
C GLY A 95 13.91 -10.39 8.02
N PHE A 96 12.87 -9.89 7.36
CA PHE A 96 11.79 -9.17 8.04
C PHE A 96 10.86 -10.16 8.74
N SER A 97 10.58 -9.95 10.03
CA SER A 97 9.55 -10.67 10.77
C SER A 97 8.19 -9.96 10.72
N LEU A 98 8.19 -8.66 10.41
CA LEU A 98 7.01 -7.85 10.17
C LEU A 98 7.29 -6.87 9.02
N TYR A 99 6.36 -6.79 8.08
CA TYR A 99 6.28 -5.69 7.12
C TYR A 99 4.82 -5.28 6.94
N ARG A 100 4.44 -4.16 7.55
CA ARG A 100 3.06 -3.67 7.62
C ARG A 100 2.96 -2.32 6.93
N VAL A 101 1.93 -2.16 6.10
CA VAL A 101 1.58 -0.88 5.48
C VAL A 101 0.21 -0.44 5.99
N THR A 102 0.12 0.77 6.52
CA THR A 102 -1.13 1.42 6.93
C THR A 102 -1.42 2.59 6.02
N TYR A 103 -2.64 2.62 5.50
CA TYR A 103 -3.21 3.74 4.75
C TYR A 103 -4.33 4.35 5.58
N GLU A 104 -4.24 5.64 5.86
CA GLU A 104 -5.28 6.42 6.53
C GLU A 104 -5.66 7.60 5.63
N ILE A 105 -6.96 7.75 5.37
CA ILE A 105 -7.47 8.87 4.57
C ILE A 105 -8.15 9.87 5.47
N THR A 106 -7.61 11.09 5.49
CA THR A 106 -8.13 12.20 6.28
C THR A 106 -8.74 13.27 5.39
N GLU A 107 -9.84 13.82 5.85
CA GLU A 107 -10.52 14.93 5.20
C GLU A 107 -9.88 16.25 5.64
N LYS A 108 -9.66 17.15 4.69
CA LYS A 108 -9.18 18.51 4.90
C LYS A 108 -10.16 19.46 4.23
N SER A 109 -10.12 20.75 4.55
CA SER A 109 -11.14 21.73 4.14
C SER A 109 -11.53 21.66 2.66
N GLU A 110 -10.55 21.66 1.75
CA GLU A 110 -10.78 21.66 0.30
C GLU A 110 -10.12 20.47 -0.43
N HIS A 111 -9.57 19.52 0.32
CA HIS A 111 -8.79 18.40 -0.21
C HIS A 111 -8.80 17.23 0.78
N SER A 112 -8.11 16.15 0.45
CA SER A 112 -7.86 15.06 1.41
C SER A 112 -6.40 14.69 1.41
N SER A 113 -5.98 13.95 2.43
CA SER A 113 -4.63 13.42 2.53
C SER A 113 -4.67 11.91 2.68
N VAL A 114 -3.75 11.23 2.01
CA VAL A 114 -3.40 9.84 2.29
C VAL A 114 -2.16 9.85 3.21
N ILE A 115 -2.32 9.40 4.44
CA ILE A 115 -1.23 9.15 5.38
C ILE A 115 -0.81 7.69 5.21
N ILE A 116 0.44 7.48 4.81
CA ILE A 116 1.01 6.17 4.55
C ILE A 116 2.07 5.91 5.60
N THR A 117 1.97 4.77 6.28
CA THR A 117 2.95 4.37 7.29
C THR A 117 3.42 2.96 7.01
N ILE A 118 4.74 2.76 6.96
CA ILE A 118 5.37 1.43 6.93
C ILE A 118 5.95 1.17 8.31
N GLU A 119 5.54 0.08 8.94
CA GLU A 119 6.10 -0.43 10.19
C GLU A 119 6.73 -1.79 9.92
N TYR A 120 7.97 -1.99 10.39
CA TYR A 120 8.70 -3.21 10.14
C TYR A 120 9.54 -3.66 11.34
N GLU A 121 9.73 -4.97 11.42
CA GLU A 121 10.67 -5.62 12.32
C GLU A 121 11.61 -6.47 11.48
N LEU A 122 12.91 -6.33 11.72
CA LEU A 122 13.97 -6.93 10.92
C LEU A 122 14.97 -7.57 11.87
N ASP A 123 15.38 -8.80 11.61
CA ASP A 123 16.44 -9.47 12.36
C ASP A 123 17.77 -8.71 12.22
N ASP A 124 18.48 -8.51 13.33
CA ASP A 124 19.73 -7.76 13.36
C ASP A 124 20.82 -8.41 12.49
N ALA A 125 20.75 -9.72 12.25
CA ALA A 125 21.63 -10.41 11.29
C ALA A 125 21.45 -9.92 9.85
N PHE A 126 20.33 -9.27 9.54
CA PHE A 126 19.97 -8.75 8.23
C PHE A 126 19.84 -7.23 8.22
N ALA A 127 20.48 -6.51 9.16
CA ALA A 127 20.31 -5.07 9.35
C ALA A 127 20.48 -4.23 8.06
N ASP A 128 21.36 -4.63 7.14
CA ASP A 128 21.58 -3.94 5.86
C ASP A 128 20.31 -3.93 4.96
N ASN A 129 19.42 -4.91 5.12
CA ASN A 129 18.17 -5.01 4.39
C ASN A 129 17.14 -3.95 4.82
N ALA A 130 17.39 -3.20 5.91
CA ALA A 130 16.59 -2.03 6.25
C ALA A 130 16.56 -1.00 5.10
N SER A 131 17.60 -0.97 4.26
CA SER A 131 17.68 -0.12 3.06
C SER A 131 16.64 -0.47 1.97
N LEU A 132 16.05 -1.67 2.00
CA LEU A 132 15.00 -2.10 1.08
C LEU A 132 13.64 -1.45 1.39
N VAL A 133 13.48 -0.88 2.58
CA VAL A 133 12.25 -0.19 2.99
C VAL A 133 12.18 1.18 2.32
N SER A 134 11.20 1.37 1.44
CA SER A 134 11.02 2.63 0.71
C SER A 134 9.55 3.04 0.64
N ILE A 135 9.25 4.25 1.09
CA ILE A 135 7.91 4.84 0.99
C ILE A 135 7.64 5.50 -0.37
N LYS A 136 8.68 5.69 -1.20
CA LYS A 136 8.58 6.42 -2.47
C LYS A 136 7.56 5.81 -3.44
N PRO A 137 7.51 4.48 -3.66
CA PRO A 137 6.50 3.90 -4.55
C PRO A 137 5.06 4.18 -4.07
N LEU A 138 4.83 4.14 -2.75
CA LEU A 138 3.52 4.42 -2.16
C LEU A 138 3.13 5.90 -2.31
N GLU A 139 4.10 6.81 -2.22
CA GLU A 139 3.89 8.23 -2.52
C GLU A 139 3.51 8.46 -3.99
N VAL A 140 4.18 7.76 -4.92
CA VAL A 140 3.83 7.81 -6.36
C VAL A 140 2.41 7.30 -6.59
N ILE A 141 2.04 6.17 -5.99
CA ILE A 141 0.68 5.63 -6.05
C ILE A 141 -0.34 6.67 -5.60
N ALA A 142 -0.14 7.28 -4.43
CA ALA A 142 -1.09 8.26 -3.89
C ALA A 142 -1.28 9.47 -4.81
N LYS A 143 -0.19 10.02 -5.36
CA LYS A 143 -0.26 11.12 -6.33
C LYS A 143 -1.00 10.72 -7.61
N THR A 144 -0.70 9.54 -8.15
CA THR A 144 -1.32 9.05 -9.40
C THR A 144 -2.81 8.77 -9.23
N ILE A 145 -3.22 8.12 -8.13
CA ILE A 145 -4.64 7.88 -7.83
C ILE A 145 -5.39 9.19 -7.62
N GLY A 146 -4.81 10.13 -6.86
CA GLY A 146 -5.40 11.46 -6.67
C GLY A 146 -5.59 12.21 -7.99
N LYS A 147 -4.59 12.17 -8.87
CA LYS A 147 -4.68 12.76 -10.22
C LYS A 147 -5.76 12.08 -11.07
N TYR A 148 -5.76 10.76 -11.13
CA TYR A 148 -6.74 9.97 -11.89
C TYR A 148 -8.19 10.25 -11.47
N LEU A 149 -8.45 10.33 -10.16
CA LEU A 149 -9.77 10.63 -9.64
C LEU A 149 -10.21 12.07 -9.94
N LYS A 150 -9.28 13.03 -9.90
CA LYS A 150 -9.56 14.42 -10.28
C LYS A 150 -9.97 14.52 -11.75
N GLU A 151 -9.24 13.85 -12.65
CA GLU A 151 -9.48 13.88 -14.10
C GLU A 151 -10.76 13.15 -14.52
N LYS A 152 -11.22 12.16 -13.76
CA LYS A 152 -12.49 11.46 -14.04
C LYS A 152 -13.73 12.28 -13.65
N LYS A 153 -13.57 13.29 -12.79
CA LYS A 153 -14.67 14.11 -12.26
C LYS A 153 -14.74 15.53 -12.86
N GLY A 154 -13.67 15.99 -13.51
CA GLY A 154 -13.64 17.25 -14.26
C GLY A 154 -14.03 17.04 -15.71
#